data_AF-A0A7Y7C7Q3-F1
#
_entry.id   AF-A0A7Y7C7Q3-F1
#
_cell.length_a   1.000
_cell.length_b   1.000
_cell.length_c   1.000
_cell.angle_alpha   90.00
_cell.angle_beta   90.00
_cell.angle_gamma   90.00
#
_symmetry.space_group_name_H-M   'P 1'
#
loop_
_entity.id
_entity.type
_entity.pdbx_description
1 polymer ?
#
loop_
_entity_poly.entity_id
_entity_poly.type
_entity_poly.pdbx_seq_one_letter_code
_entity_poly.pdbx_strand_id
1 'polypeptide(L)'
;MAPGNAAPPLRLDNTAALTHGVPPGFVGSALDNGRLGSAYHREGPNGRYHRPADTRGGGALGVYTRAQGTQQDGWQAQGYGVGSNPNNVQMVLSPNLLQNSNRWRASTTDNGGRVPGSRVADQAGLPAGNPLQRSPLWSRQSEASRNDNFNRTVNGPNPSHNNEQLHWQHIPLQGNLRGMVTTSQDSFDTVMRQPGALRSGLRLPGGPNGIQGLGYVNVGNERVPVVQTAPNSSQASALRHAGISDPEGKVR
;
A
#
# COMPACT_ATOMS: atom_id res chain seq x y z
N MET A 1 4.48 -14.95 -31.54
CA MET A 1 3.26 -14.91 -30.69
C MET A 1 2.08 -14.81 -31.62
N ALA A 2 1.06 -15.65 -31.44
CA ALA A 2 -0.17 -15.57 -32.23
C ALA A 2 -0.96 -14.29 -31.87
N PRO A 3 -1.69 -13.68 -32.83
CA PRO A 3 -2.54 -12.53 -32.57
C PRO A 3 -3.78 -13.00 -31.78
N GLY A 4 -4.00 -12.48 -30.56
CA GLY A 4 -5.26 -12.73 -29.85
C GLY A 4 -5.28 -12.60 -28.32
N ASN A 5 -4.16 -12.77 -27.60
CA ASN A 5 -4.22 -12.74 -26.13
C ASN A 5 -3.85 -11.35 -25.58
N ALA A 6 -4.82 -10.44 -25.57
CA ALA A 6 -4.74 -9.24 -24.74
C ALA A 6 -4.54 -9.67 -23.28
N ALA A 7 -3.66 -8.97 -22.55
CA ALA A 7 -3.51 -9.19 -21.12
C ALA A 7 -4.88 -9.04 -20.44
N PRO A 8 -5.27 -9.93 -19.52
CA PRO A 8 -6.56 -9.80 -18.84
C PRO A 8 -6.62 -8.49 -18.06
N PRO A 9 -7.78 -7.82 -18.01
CA PRO A 9 -7.91 -6.59 -17.25
C PRO A 9 -7.74 -6.85 -15.76
N LEU A 10 -7.36 -5.81 -15.01
CA LEU A 10 -7.33 -5.86 -13.56
C LEU A 10 -8.75 -5.97 -13.00
N ARG A 11 -8.96 -6.85 -12.03
CA ARG A 11 -10.20 -6.97 -11.27
C ARG A 11 -10.29 -5.90 -10.19
N LEU A 12 -10.37 -4.64 -10.60
CA LEU A 12 -10.52 -3.52 -9.67
C LEU A 12 -11.81 -3.63 -8.85
N ASP A 13 -12.86 -4.24 -9.39
CA ASP A 13 -14.09 -4.50 -8.66
C ASP A 13 -13.94 -5.44 -7.47
N ASN A 14 -12.88 -6.25 -7.43
CA ASN A 14 -12.56 -7.11 -6.30
C ASN A 14 -11.44 -6.53 -5.44
N THR A 15 -10.97 -5.31 -5.74
CA THR A 15 -9.89 -4.65 -5.01
C THR A 15 -10.47 -3.62 -4.06
N ALA A 16 -10.29 -3.84 -2.75
CA ALA A 16 -10.70 -2.90 -1.72
C ALA A 16 -9.85 -1.63 -1.76
N ALA A 17 -8.52 -1.81 -1.72
CA ALA A 17 -7.55 -0.72 -1.65
C ALA A 17 -6.15 -1.15 -2.10
N LEU A 18 -5.30 -0.17 -2.35
CA LEU A 18 -3.85 -0.31 -2.31
C LEU A 18 -3.32 0.28 -1.01
N THR A 19 -2.31 -0.34 -0.42
CA THR A 19 -1.80 0.07 0.90
C THR A 19 -0.29 0.25 0.90
N HIS A 20 0.18 1.26 1.64
CA HIS A 20 1.60 1.48 1.88
C HIS A 20 1.87 1.98 3.31
N GLY A 21 2.75 1.29 4.05
CA GLY A 21 3.22 1.76 5.36
C GLY A 21 4.25 2.87 5.26
N VAL A 22 4.06 3.95 6.03
CA VAL A 22 4.97 5.11 6.14
C VAL A 22 5.21 5.44 7.61
N PRO A 23 6.45 5.69 8.04
CA PRO A 23 6.69 6.20 9.39
C PRO A 23 6.03 7.58 9.58
N PRO A 24 5.44 7.86 10.75
CA PRO A 24 4.63 9.07 10.95
C PRO A 24 5.36 10.38 10.63
N GLY A 25 6.64 10.46 10.94
CA GLY A 25 7.47 11.65 10.67
C GLY A 25 7.61 12.01 9.20
N PHE A 26 7.38 11.07 8.28
CA PHE A 26 7.44 11.33 6.83
C PHE A 26 6.09 11.66 6.21
N VAL A 27 4.99 11.52 6.96
CA VAL A 27 3.64 11.81 6.44
C VAL A 27 3.54 13.25 5.98
N GLY A 28 3.93 14.22 6.83
CA GLY A 28 3.90 15.65 6.47
C GLY A 28 4.58 15.94 5.14
N SER A 29 5.85 15.51 5.01
CA SER A 29 6.60 15.70 3.76
C SER A 29 5.94 15.06 2.53
N ALA A 30 5.23 13.92 2.69
CA ALA A 30 4.52 13.29 1.59
C ALA A 30 3.28 14.10 1.19
N LEU A 31 2.54 14.62 2.17
CA LEU A 31 1.37 15.48 1.95
C LEU A 31 1.79 16.80 1.29
N ASP A 32 2.80 17.48 1.82
CA ASP A 32 3.30 18.77 1.31
C ASP A 32 3.80 18.67 -0.13
N ASN A 33 4.50 17.59 -0.47
CA ASN A 33 4.98 17.34 -1.82
C ASN A 33 3.91 16.74 -2.75
N GLY A 34 2.70 16.47 -2.24
CA GLY A 34 1.61 15.84 -2.98
C GLY A 34 1.92 14.43 -3.50
N ARG A 35 2.96 13.77 -2.97
CA ARG A 35 3.45 12.49 -3.47
C ARG A 35 4.12 11.66 -2.38
N LEU A 36 3.88 10.37 -2.45
CA LEU A 36 4.59 9.37 -1.67
C LEU A 36 5.86 8.96 -2.42
N GLY A 37 7.03 9.29 -1.87
CA GLY A 37 8.33 8.85 -2.39
C GLY A 37 8.71 7.45 -1.91
N SER A 38 9.77 6.88 -2.49
CA SER A 38 10.32 5.60 -2.08
C SER A 38 10.91 5.64 -0.66
N ALA A 39 11.10 4.48 -0.03
CA ALA A 39 11.64 4.43 1.34
C ALA A 39 13.03 5.06 1.45
N TYR A 40 13.87 4.96 0.42
CA TYR A 40 15.19 5.60 0.41
C TYR A 40 15.13 7.11 0.27
N HIS A 41 14.24 7.63 -0.56
CA HIS A 41 14.05 9.08 -0.65
C HIS A 41 13.56 9.69 0.66
N ARG A 42 12.88 8.90 1.50
CA ARG A 42 12.45 9.33 2.84
C ARG A 42 13.58 9.22 3.85
N GLU A 43 14.18 8.04 3.97
CA GLU A 43 15.05 7.68 5.09
C GLU A 43 16.56 7.89 4.82
N GLY A 44 16.97 8.02 3.56
CA GLY A 44 18.38 8.17 3.14
C GLY A 44 19.26 6.93 3.38
N PRO A 45 20.51 6.91 2.90
CA PRO A 45 21.36 5.71 2.94
C PRO A 45 21.58 5.08 4.33
N ASN A 46 21.38 5.85 5.40
CA ASN A 46 21.54 5.43 6.80
C ASN A 46 20.20 5.18 7.52
N GLY A 47 19.10 5.14 6.78
CA GLY A 47 17.76 4.91 7.29
C GLY A 47 17.56 3.61 8.06
N ARG A 48 16.51 3.56 8.88
CA ARG A 48 16.12 2.34 9.61
C ARG A 48 15.27 1.43 8.74
N TYR A 49 15.92 0.73 7.82
CA TYR A 49 15.24 -0.19 6.93
C TYR A 49 15.10 -1.57 7.54
N HIS A 50 13.91 -2.16 7.42
CA HIS A 50 13.71 -3.55 7.81
C HIS A 50 14.21 -4.54 6.74
N ARG A 51 14.57 -4.05 5.55
CA ARG A 51 15.12 -4.87 4.47
C ARG A 51 16.37 -4.19 3.91
N PRO A 52 17.50 -4.93 3.75
CA PRO A 52 18.66 -4.44 3.00
C PRO A 52 18.35 -4.03 1.54
N ALA A 53 17.20 -4.46 1.01
CA ALA A 53 16.67 -4.03 -0.29
C ALA A 53 16.40 -2.53 -0.36
N ASP A 54 15.96 -1.95 0.76
CA ASP A 54 15.51 -0.58 0.77
C ASP A 54 16.70 0.41 0.69
N THR A 55 17.92 -0.01 1.06
CA THR A 55 19.18 0.76 0.89
C THR A 55 19.88 0.54 -0.44
N ARG A 56 19.60 -0.55 -1.16
CA ARG A 56 20.40 -1.03 -2.31
C ARG A 56 19.62 -1.09 -3.62
N GLY A 57 18.77 -0.09 -3.89
CA GLY A 57 18.15 0.07 -5.21
C GLY A 57 16.63 0.05 -5.23
N GLY A 58 15.90 -0.37 -4.20
CA GLY A 58 14.45 -0.63 -4.32
C GLY A 58 13.64 0.27 -3.47
N GLY A 59 14.11 0.45 -2.24
CA GLY A 59 13.86 1.70 -1.56
C GLY A 59 14.45 2.87 -2.35
N ALA A 60 15.56 2.72 -3.10
CA ALA A 60 16.17 3.81 -3.87
C ALA A 60 15.38 4.22 -5.12
N LEU A 61 14.62 3.29 -5.73
CA LEU A 61 14.07 3.51 -7.06
C LEU A 61 12.52 3.50 -7.16
N GLY A 62 11.81 2.95 -6.16
CA GLY A 62 10.34 2.98 -6.23
C GLY A 62 9.58 2.73 -4.92
N VAL A 63 8.26 2.86 -5.03
CA VAL A 63 7.29 2.77 -3.94
C VAL A 63 6.52 1.46 -4.07
N TYR A 64 6.47 0.68 -2.99
CA TYR A 64 5.76 -0.61 -2.98
C TYR A 64 4.37 -0.47 -2.37
N THR A 65 3.32 -0.84 -3.09
CA THR A 65 1.97 -0.99 -2.52
C THR A 65 1.56 -2.45 -2.44
N ARG A 66 0.69 -2.81 -1.51
CA ARG A 66 0.02 -4.12 -1.48
C ARG A 66 -1.44 -3.96 -1.85
N ALA A 67 -1.98 -4.90 -2.62
CA ALA A 67 -3.39 -4.91 -2.99
C ALA A 67 -4.21 -5.69 -1.96
N GLN A 68 -5.29 -5.12 -1.46
CA GLN A 68 -6.22 -5.83 -0.59
C GLN A 68 -7.48 -6.19 -1.40
N GLY A 69 -7.90 -7.45 -1.33
CA GLY A 69 -9.18 -7.88 -1.90
C GLY A 69 -10.37 -7.50 -1.00
N THR A 70 -11.56 -7.27 -1.58
CA THR A 70 -12.79 -6.95 -0.82
C THR A 70 -13.23 -8.06 0.14
N GLN A 71 -12.77 -9.30 -0.08
CA GLN A 71 -13.08 -10.46 0.75
C GLN A 71 -12.01 -10.76 1.82
N GLN A 72 -10.94 -9.97 1.91
CA GLN A 72 -9.79 -10.22 2.79
C GLN A 72 -9.93 -9.51 4.14
N ASP A 73 -10.98 -9.82 4.89
CA ASP A 73 -11.25 -9.19 6.20
C ASP A 73 -10.19 -9.50 7.26
N GLY A 74 -9.40 -10.57 7.08
CA GLY A 74 -8.29 -10.94 7.96
C GLY A 74 -7.04 -10.05 7.84
N TRP A 75 -7.01 -9.12 6.89
CA TRP A 75 -5.90 -8.18 6.77
C TRP A 75 -5.97 -7.15 7.90
N GLN A 76 -4.93 -7.06 8.72
CA GLN A 76 -4.92 -6.11 9.85
C GLN A 76 -4.72 -4.66 9.38
N ALA A 77 -5.29 -3.71 10.13
CA ALA A 77 -5.26 -2.27 9.89
C ALA A 77 -3.90 -1.61 10.19
N GLN A 78 -2.80 -2.35 10.04
CA GLN A 78 -1.45 -1.86 10.29
C GLN A 78 -0.74 -1.56 8.96
N GLY A 79 0.17 -0.60 8.99
CA GLY A 79 0.97 -0.21 7.83
C GLY A 79 1.91 -1.32 7.37
N TYR A 80 1.42 -2.26 6.56
CA TYR A 80 2.24 -3.26 5.91
C TYR A 80 3.04 -2.65 4.74
N GLY A 81 4.36 -2.82 4.76
CA GLY A 81 5.29 -2.23 3.80
C GLY A 81 6.76 -2.33 4.27
N VAL A 82 7.60 -1.40 3.79
CA VAL A 82 8.97 -1.23 4.30
C VAL A 82 8.90 -0.89 5.77
N GLY A 83 9.32 -1.85 6.59
CA GLY A 83 9.34 -1.69 8.03
C GLY A 83 8.02 -1.72 8.77
N SER A 84 7.09 -2.55 8.27
CA SER A 84 5.83 -2.89 8.94
C SER A 84 6.02 -3.04 10.45
N ASN A 85 5.56 -2.04 11.18
CA ASN A 85 5.49 -2.07 12.63
C ASN A 85 4.22 -1.30 13.07
N PRO A 86 3.72 -1.54 14.29
CA PRO A 86 2.49 -0.94 14.79
C PRO A 86 2.49 0.61 14.85
N ASN A 87 3.63 1.25 14.66
CA ASN A 87 3.76 2.71 14.67
C ASN A 87 3.76 3.32 13.26
N ASN A 88 3.75 2.53 12.19
CA ASN A 88 3.60 3.10 10.85
C ASN A 88 2.17 3.54 10.58
N VAL A 89 2.05 4.62 9.81
CA VAL A 89 0.79 5.07 9.20
C VAL A 89 0.58 4.25 7.93
N GLN A 90 -0.57 3.59 7.82
CA GLN A 90 -1.00 2.93 6.59
C GLN A 90 -1.67 3.95 5.69
N MET A 91 -1.02 4.30 4.58
CA MET A 91 -1.61 5.07 3.49
C MET A 91 -2.55 4.18 2.70
N VAL A 92 -3.81 4.59 2.56
CA VAL A 92 -4.86 3.87 1.85
C VAL A 92 -5.12 4.58 0.52
N LEU A 93 -4.78 3.91 -0.57
CA LEU A 93 -4.75 4.45 -1.92
C LEU A 93 -5.84 3.81 -2.78
N SER A 94 -6.39 4.60 -3.69
CA SER A 94 -7.36 4.15 -4.69
C SER A 94 -6.72 3.12 -5.64
N PRO A 95 -7.37 1.98 -5.90
CA PRO A 95 -6.94 1.02 -6.92
C PRO A 95 -6.89 1.62 -8.32
N ASN A 96 -7.63 2.70 -8.60
CA ASN A 96 -7.62 3.39 -9.89
C ASN A 96 -6.23 3.95 -10.26
N LEU A 97 -5.34 4.11 -9.27
CA LEU A 97 -3.92 4.42 -9.51
C LEU A 97 -3.28 3.45 -10.53
N LEU A 98 -3.74 2.20 -10.57
CA LEU A 98 -3.24 1.16 -11.47
C LEU A 98 -3.71 1.32 -12.92
N GLN A 99 -4.78 2.07 -13.17
CA GLN A 99 -5.30 2.35 -14.50
C GLN A 99 -4.85 3.71 -15.02
N ASN A 100 -4.71 4.69 -14.12
CA ASN A 100 -4.50 6.10 -14.48
C ASN A 100 -3.02 6.52 -14.55
N SER A 101 -2.10 5.63 -14.21
CA SER A 101 -0.66 5.94 -14.16
C SER A 101 0.12 5.22 -15.26
N ASN A 102 0.76 6.00 -16.14
CA ASN A 102 1.70 5.51 -17.14
C ASN A 102 3.06 5.10 -16.53
N ARG A 103 3.22 5.26 -15.20
CA ARG A 103 4.45 4.89 -14.50
C ARG A 103 4.43 3.40 -14.26
N TRP A 104 5.48 2.73 -14.74
CA TRP A 104 5.61 1.29 -14.74
C TRP A 104 5.16 0.66 -13.41
N ARG A 105 4.08 -0.13 -13.46
CA ARG A 105 3.66 -1.06 -12.38
C ARG A 105 4.34 -2.40 -12.60
N ALA A 106 5.25 -2.78 -11.71
CA ALA A 106 5.86 -4.12 -11.70
C ALA A 106 5.39 -4.88 -10.47
N SER A 107 4.98 -6.14 -10.62
CA SER A 107 4.71 -6.98 -9.45
C SER A 107 6.03 -7.62 -9.06
N THR A 108 6.61 -7.32 -7.91
CA THR A 108 7.94 -7.84 -7.57
C THR A 108 7.93 -9.32 -7.22
N THR A 109 6.82 -9.80 -6.66
CA THR A 109 6.57 -11.21 -6.38
C THR A 109 5.10 -11.59 -6.61
N ASP A 110 4.86 -12.87 -6.80
CA ASP A 110 3.56 -13.52 -6.73
C ASP A 110 3.23 -13.91 -5.28
N ASN A 111 2.03 -14.47 -5.08
CA ASN A 111 1.57 -14.88 -3.76
C ASN A 111 2.48 -15.94 -3.09
N GLY A 112 3.32 -16.64 -3.87
CA GLY A 112 4.32 -17.60 -3.40
C GLY A 112 5.74 -17.03 -3.29
N GLY A 113 5.91 -15.72 -3.45
CA GLY A 113 7.22 -15.06 -3.37
C GLY A 113 8.08 -15.20 -4.63
N ARG A 114 7.52 -15.56 -5.79
CA ARG A 114 8.23 -15.75 -7.08
C ARG A 114 8.00 -14.60 -8.05
N VAL A 115 8.89 -14.34 -9.01
CA VAL A 115 8.66 -13.27 -9.99
C VAL A 115 7.59 -13.70 -11.01
N PRO A 116 6.46 -12.96 -11.16
CA PRO A 116 5.40 -13.34 -12.08
C PRO A 116 5.89 -13.46 -13.53
N GLY A 117 5.54 -14.56 -14.20
CA GLY A 117 5.91 -14.81 -15.60
C GLY A 117 7.32 -15.37 -15.84
N SER A 118 8.16 -15.49 -14.80
CA SER A 118 9.48 -16.14 -14.93
C SER A 118 9.42 -17.65 -14.73
N ARG A 119 10.30 -18.42 -15.40
CA ARG A 119 10.38 -19.89 -15.23
C ARG A 119 11.09 -20.24 -13.92
N VAL A 120 10.89 -21.46 -13.43
CA VAL A 120 11.58 -21.96 -12.21
C VAL A 120 13.10 -21.90 -12.38
N ALA A 121 13.62 -22.30 -13.55
CA ALA A 121 15.05 -22.24 -13.86
C ALA A 121 15.61 -20.80 -13.86
N ASP A 122 14.79 -19.82 -14.27
CA ASP A 122 15.18 -18.41 -14.24
C ASP A 122 15.29 -17.88 -12.81
N GLN A 123 14.66 -18.56 -11.85
CA GLN A 123 14.64 -18.20 -10.44
C GLN A 123 15.61 -19.03 -9.60
N ALA A 124 16.24 -20.06 -10.19
CA ALA A 124 17.20 -20.91 -9.51
C ALA A 124 18.46 -20.12 -9.13
N GLY A 125 18.88 -20.22 -7.87
CA GLY A 125 20.07 -19.51 -7.35
C GLY A 125 19.86 -18.03 -7.07
N LEU A 126 18.65 -17.48 -7.29
CA LEU A 126 18.37 -16.12 -6.87
C LEU A 126 18.29 -16.03 -5.34
N PRO A 127 18.79 -14.92 -4.75
CA PRO A 127 18.68 -14.72 -3.32
C PRO A 127 17.24 -14.85 -2.85
N ALA A 128 17.02 -15.64 -1.81
CA ALA A 128 15.81 -15.54 -1.02
C ALA A 128 15.78 -14.13 -0.41
N GLY A 129 14.73 -13.35 -0.72
CA GLY A 129 14.63 -11.96 -0.32
C GLY A 129 14.84 -10.96 -1.46
N ASN A 130 15.22 -9.74 -1.09
CA ASN A 130 15.34 -8.52 -1.91
C ASN A 130 14.78 -8.59 -3.35
N PRO A 131 13.57 -8.04 -3.59
CA PRO A 131 12.97 -7.88 -4.93
C PRO A 131 13.85 -7.33 -6.06
N LEU A 132 14.89 -6.56 -5.74
CA LEU A 132 15.80 -5.89 -6.68
C LEU A 132 17.00 -6.72 -7.08
N GLN A 133 17.42 -7.65 -6.22
CA GLN A 133 18.41 -8.65 -6.60
C GLN A 133 17.85 -9.59 -7.68
N ARG A 134 16.54 -9.51 -7.91
CA ARG A 134 15.81 -10.13 -9.01
C ARG A 134 15.57 -9.18 -10.17
N SER A 135 16.27 -8.04 -10.25
CA SER A 135 16.19 -7.10 -11.37
C SER A 135 16.42 -7.75 -12.75
N PRO A 136 17.26 -8.80 -12.90
CA PRO A 136 17.36 -9.50 -14.19
C PRO A 136 16.06 -10.23 -14.60
N LEU A 137 15.14 -10.44 -13.66
CA LEU A 137 13.82 -11.04 -13.92
C LEU A 137 12.72 -10.01 -14.17
N TRP A 138 12.96 -8.72 -13.93
CA TRP A 138 11.94 -7.69 -14.18
C TRP A 138 11.62 -7.56 -15.66
N SER A 139 12.63 -7.66 -16.52
CA SER A 139 12.48 -7.73 -17.99
C SER A 139 11.71 -8.97 -18.46
N ARG A 140 11.55 -9.97 -17.59
CA ARG A 140 10.81 -11.21 -17.88
C ARG A 140 9.34 -11.14 -17.46
N GLN A 141 8.93 -10.08 -16.78
CA GLN A 141 7.52 -9.89 -16.43
C GLN A 141 6.74 -9.41 -17.65
N SER A 142 5.71 -10.16 -18.03
CA SER A 142 4.70 -9.71 -18.99
C SER A 142 3.55 -9.00 -18.28
N GLU A 143 2.85 -8.12 -18.99
CA GLU A 143 1.64 -7.49 -18.46
C GLU A 143 0.56 -8.52 -18.11
N ALA A 144 0.38 -9.53 -18.96
CA ALA A 144 -0.55 -10.63 -18.70
C ALA A 144 -0.24 -11.33 -17.38
N SER A 145 1.02 -11.72 -17.15
CA SER A 145 1.42 -12.40 -15.91
C SER A 145 1.28 -11.51 -14.67
N ARG A 146 1.51 -10.19 -14.80
CA ARG A 146 1.28 -9.24 -13.69
C ARG A 146 -0.20 -9.10 -13.36
N ASN A 147 -1.05 -8.96 -14.37
CA ASN A 147 -2.49 -8.82 -14.18
C ASN A 147 -3.09 -10.13 -13.64
N ASP A 148 -2.67 -11.29 -14.13
CA ASP A 148 -3.05 -12.59 -13.59
C ASP A 148 -2.67 -12.74 -12.12
N ASN A 149 -1.45 -12.33 -11.76
CA ASN A 149 -1.01 -12.36 -10.37
C ASN A 149 -1.87 -11.46 -9.48
N PHE A 150 -2.03 -10.20 -9.87
CA PHE A 150 -2.89 -9.25 -9.16
C PHE A 150 -4.30 -9.79 -8.99
N ASN A 151 -4.91 -10.29 -10.07
CA ASN A 151 -6.26 -10.84 -10.08
C ASN A 151 -6.38 -12.02 -9.12
N ARG A 152 -5.42 -12.97 -9.13
CA ARG A 152 -5.39 -14.07 -8.16
C ARG A 152 -5.31 -13.57 -6.73
N THR A 153 -4.53 -12.51 -6.46
CA THR A 153 -4.45 -11.94 -5.13
C THR A 153 -5.80 -11.38 -4.66
N VAL A 154 -6.43 -10.51 -5.44
CA VAL A 154 -7.64 -9.80 -4.98
C VAL A 154 -8.90 -10.68 -4.97
N ASN A 155 -8.90 -11.80 -5.70
CA ASN A 155 -9.96 -12.80 -5.66
C ASN A 155 -9.85 -13.79 -4.48
N GLY A 156 -8.69 -13.88 -3.84
CA GLY A 156 -8.46 -14.87 -2.78
C GLY A 156 -9.11 -14.42 -1.46
N PRO A 157 -9.74 -15.32 -0.69
CA PRO A 157 -10.31 -14.99 0.62
C PRO A 157 -9.23 -14.71 1.68
N ASN A 158 -8.03 -15.24 1.47
CA ASN A 158 -6.92 -15.12 2.42
C ASN A 158 -5.97 -13.97 2.02
N PRO A 159 -5.50 -13.16 2.98
CA PRO A 159 -4.47 -12.15 2.74
C PRO A 159 -3.23 -12.76 2.11
N SER A 160 -2.73 -12.12 1.05
CA SER A 160 -1.41 -12.47 0.49
C SER A 160 -0.38 -11.44 0.88
N HIS A 161 0.54 -11.82 1.77
CA HIS A 161 1.60 -10.92 2.23
C HIS A 161 2.69 -10.66 1.16
N ASN A 162 2.73 -11.42 0.07
CA ASN A 162 3.77 -11.38 -0.96
C ASN A 162 3.30 -10.71 -2.27
N ASN A 163 2.27 -9.88 -2.22
CA ASN A 163 1.59 -9.32 -3.39
C ASN A 163 2.00 -7.89 -3.77
N GLU A 164 3.29 -7.60 -3.67
CA GLU A 164 3.83 -6.26 -3.81
C GLU A 164 3.77 -5.73 -5.25
N GLN A 165 3.24 -4.52 -5.42
CA GLN A 165 3.22 -3.74 -6.65
C GLN A 165 4.21 -2.57 -6.50
N LEU A 166 5.25 -2.55 -7.31
CA LEU A 166 6.24 -1.48 -7.38
C LEU A 166 5.80 -0.41 -8.37
N HIS A 167 5.87 0.84 -7.92
CA HIS A 167 5.65 2.06 -8.68
C HIS A 167 6.93 2.89 -8.71
N TRP A 168 7.36 3.34 -9.88
CA TRP A 168 8.65 4.04 -9.99
C TRP A 168 8.60 5.48 -9.46
N GLN A 169 9.67 5.86 -8.76
CA GLN A 169 9.98 7.18 -8.18
C GLN A 169 9.00 7.68 -7.10
N HIS A 170 7.71 7.76 -7.40
CA HIS A 170 6.70 8.23 -6.48
C HIS A 170 5.27 7.86 -6.90
N ILE A 171 4.35 7.87 -5.93
CA ILE A 171 2.89 7.76 -6.14
C ILE A 171 2.26 9.14 -5.87
N PRO A 172 1.50 9.75 -6.80
CA PRO A 172 0.75 10.97 -6.51
C PRO A 172 -0.31 10.71 -5.45
N LEU A 173 -0.49 11.63 -4.49
CA LEU A 173 -1.48 11.50 -3.42
C LEU A 173 -2.80 12.19 -3.75
N GLN A 174 -2.78 13.33 -4.43
CA GLN A 174 -4.00 14.04 -4.81
C GLN A 174 -4.90 13.16 -5.69
N GLY A 175 -6.19 13.06 -5.33
CA GLY A 175 -7.16 12.20 -6.01
C GLY A 175 -6.92 10.69 -5.86
N ASN A 176 -5.87 10.27 -5.15
CA ASN A 176 -5.50 8.85 -4.99
C ASN A 176 -5.45 8.41 -3.53
N LEU A 177 -5.08 9.28 -2.58
CA LEU A 177 -5.12 8.97 -1.15
C LEU A 177 -6.56 9.10 -0.64
N ARG A 178 -7.13 7.99 -0.17
CA ARG A 178 -8.52 7.92 0.32
C ARG A 178 -8.62 7.94 1.84
N GLY A 179 -7.53 7.61 2.52
CA GLY A 179 -7.46 7.69 3.96
C GLY A 179 -6.10 7.29 4.50
N MET A 180 -5.94 7.44 5.80
CA MET A 180 -4.81 6.93 6.56
C MET A 180 -5.31 6.19 7.79
N VAL A 181 -4.65 5.09 8.11
CA VAL A 181 -4.94 4.30 9.31
C VAL A 181 -3.70 4.22 10.19
N THR A 182 -3.88 4.42 11.49
CA THR A 182 -2.84 4.31 12.52
C THR A 182 -3.28 3.33 13.59
N THR A 183 -2.34 2.57 14.13
CA THR A 183 -2.61 1.61 15.23
C THR A 183 -2.06 2.05 16.58
N SER A 184 -1.35 3.18 16.64
CA SER A 184 -0.88 3.78 17.88
C SER A 184 -1.32 5.25 18.00
N GLN A 185 -1.51 5.69 19.25
CA GLN A 185 -1.87 7.07 19.57
C GLN A 185 -0.79 8.05 19.12
N ASP A 186 0.49 7.72 19.33
CA ASP A 186 1.61 8.59 18.98
C ASP A 186 1.68 8.87 17.48
N SER A 187 1.42 7.85 16.65
CA SER A 187 1.38 8.00 15.20
C SER A 187 0.20 8.86 14.77
N PHE A 188 -0.98 8.64 15.37
CA PHE A 188 -2.15 9.48 15.14
C PHE A 188 -1.87 10.95 15.49
N ASP A 189 -1.34 11.19 16.69
CA ASP A 189 -1.03 12.53 17.18
C ASP A 189 0.03 13.23 16.33
N THR A 190 1.02 12.49 15.83
CA THR A 190 2.03 13.02 14.89
C THR A 190 1.40 13.46 13.57
N VAL A 191 0.46 12.69 13.02
CA VAL A 191 -0.27 13.09 11.82
C VAL A 191 -1.21 14.27 12.10
N MET A 192 -1.80 14.34 13.29
CA MET A 192 -2.68 15.45 13.68
C MET A 192 -1.94 16.76 14.00
N ARG A 193 -0.60 16.75 14.04
CA ARG A 193 0.22 17.97 14.14
C ARG A 193 0.50 18.62 12.77
N GLN A 194 0.12 17.97 11.67
CA GLN A 194 0.34 18.55 10.34
C GLN A 194 -0.48 19.84 10.16
N PRO A 195 0.05 20.84 9.42
CA PRO A 195 -0.68 22.08 9.15
C PRO A 195 -2.07 21.81 8.54
N GLY A 196 -3.10 22.46 9.11
CA GLY A 196 -4.48 22.31 8.66
C GLY A 196 -5.14 20.97 9.03
N ALA A 197 -4.48 20.11 9.79
CA ALA A 197 -5.10 18.91 10.33
C ALA A 197 -6.19 19.26 11.36
N LEU A 198 -7.26 18.48 11.37
CA LEU A 198 -8.42 18.69 12.25
C LEU A 198 -8.83 17.37 12.89
N ARG A 199 -8.88 17.33 14.22
CA ARG A 199 -9.53 16.22 14.94
C ARG A 199 -11.04 16.38 14.83
N SER A 200 -11.77 15.30 14.58
CA SER A 200 -13.22 15.38 14.32
C SER A 200 -14.03 15.85 15.52
N GLY A 201 -13.55 15.59 16.75
CA GLY A 201 -14.30 15.83 17.99
C GLY A 201 -15.55 14.95 18.14
N LEU A 202 -15.81 14.04 17.20
CA LEU A 202 -16.95 13.16 17.23
C LEU A 202 -16.79 12.11 18.33
N ARG A 203 -17.91 11.76 18.97
CA ARG A 203 -17.95 10.61 19.88
C ARG A 203 -17.84 9.33 19.05
N LEU A 204 -16.72 8.64 19.20
CA LEU A 204 -16.45 7.43 18.44
C LEU A 204 -17.11 6.22 19.09
N PRO A 205 -17.53 5.21 18.30
CA PRO A 205 -18.07 3.97 18.83
C PRO A 205 -17.01 3.28 19.70
N GLY A 206 -17.26 3.23 21.02
CA GLY A 206 -16.35 2.59 21.97
C GLY A 206 -16.29 1.08 21.78
N GLY A 207 -15.13 0.49 22.03
CA GLY A 207 -14.92 -0.96 21.99
C GLY A 207 -13.48 -1.34 21.65
N PRO A 208 -13.06 -2.58 21.93
CA PRO A 208 -11.67 -3.03 21.75
C PRO A 208 -11.20 -3.04 20.29
N ASN A 209 -12.13 -3.10 19.33
CA ASN A 209 -11.84 -3.08 17.88
C ASN A 209 -12.44 -1.85 17.18
N GLY A 210 -12.85 -0.83 17.95
CA GLY A 210 -13.49 0.38 17.46
C GLY A 210 -12.51 1.39 16.88
N ILE A 211 -13.05 2.48 16.34
CA ILE A 211 -12.27 3.67 16.02
C ILE A 211 -11.95 4.38 17.33
N GLN A 212 -10.67 4.60 17.60
CA GLN A 212 -10.17 5.22 18.82
C GLN A 212 -9.88 6.72 18.63
N GLY A 213 -9.63 7.11 17.38
CA GLY A 213 -9.38 8.49 16.99
C GLY A 213 -9.81 8.73 15.54
N LEU A 214 -10.35 9.91 15.27
CA LEU A 214 -10.70 10.34 13.92
C LEU A 214 -10.28 11.78 13.74
N GLY A 215 -9.63 12.04 12.62
CA GLY A 215 -9.28 13.37 12.18
C GLY A 215 -9.16 13.43 10.68
N TYR A 216 -8.70 14.57 10.19
CA TYR A 216 -8.58 14.88 8.77
C TYR A 216 -7.29 15.65 8.54
N VAL A 217 -6.68 15.41 7.40
CA VAL A 217 -5.60 16.25 6.86
C VAL A 217 -5.99 16.73 5.47
N ASN A 218 -5.33 17.77 4.99
CA ASN A 218 -5.55 18.26 3.63
C ASN A 218 -4.54 17.63 2.67
N VAL A 219 -5.02 17.24 1.48
CA VAL A 219 -4.20 16.85 0.33
C VAL A 219 -4.68 17.65 -0.87
N GLY A 220 -3.94 18.70 -1.21
CA GLY A 220 -4.47 19.74 -2.09
C GLY A 220 -5.74 20.35 -1.49
N ASN A 221 -6.84 20.28 -2.23
CA ASN A 221 -8.15 20.80 -1.79
C ASN A 221 -9.04 19.72 -1.14
N GLU A 222 -8.57 18.48 -1.01
CA GLU A 222 -9.34 17.37 -0.48
C GLU A 222 -9.04 17.14 1.01
N ARG A 223 -10.08 16.89 1.81
CA ARG A 223 -9.92 16.43 3.19
C ARG A 223 -9.83 14.91 3.20
N VAL A 224 -8.68 14.40 3.60
CA VAL A 224 -8.43 12.96 3.73
C VAL A 224 -8.59 12.54 5.18
N PRO A 225 -9.44 11.56 5.50
CA PRO A 225 -9.62 11.05 6.85
C PRO A 225 -8.38 10.32 7.36
N VAL A 226 -8.08 10.50 8.64
CA VAL A 226 -7.06 9.80 9.41
C VAL A 226 -7.73 9.13 10.59
N VAL A 227 -7.45 7.85 10.76
CA VAL A 227 -8.20 7.00 11.68
C VAL A 227 -7.22 6.25 12.57
N GLN A 228 -7.39 6.37 13.87
CA GLN A 228 -6.74 5.49 14.82
C GLN A 228 -7.67 4.33 15.15
N THR A 229 -7.15 3.11 15.11
CA THR A 229 -7.85 1.91 15.56
C THR A 229 -6.93 1.04 16.43
N ALA A 230 -7.48 0.00 17.04
CA ALA A 230 -6.69 -0.93 17.83
C ALA A 230 -5.70 -1.73 16.96
N PRO A 231 -4.54 -2.16 17.49
CA PRO A 231 -3.51 -2.87 16.72
C PRO A 231 -3.97 -4.16 16.03
N ASN A 232 -4.96 -4.84 16.58
CA ASN A 232 -5.52 -6.09 16.06
C ASN A 232 -6.76 -5.88 15.17
N SER A 233 -7.19 -4.64 14.94
CA SER A 233 -8.35 -4.34 14.11
C SER A 233 -8.14 -4.81 12.67
N SER A 234 -9.22 -5.33 12.07
CA SER A 234 -9.28 -5.56 10.63
C SER A 234 -9.20 -4.23 9.87
N GLN A 235 -8.39 -4.19 8.81
CA GLN A 235 -8.31 -3.06 7.91
C GLN A 235 -9.67 -2.75 7.30
N ALA A 236 -10.38 -3.77 6.79
CA ALA A 236 -11.67 -3.56 6.14
C ALA A 236 -12.70 -2.92 7.09
N SER A 237 -12.72 -3.39 8.35
CA SER A 237 -13.54 -2.79 9.41
C SER A 237 -13.18 -1.33 9.68
N ALA A 238 -11.88 -1.03 9.81
CA ALA A 238 -11.40 0.33 10.05
C ALA A 238 -11.78 1.29 8.91
N LEU A 239 -11.65 0.85 7.64
CA LEU A 239 -12.02 1.65 6.48
C LEU A 239 -13.53 1.92 6.42
N ARG A 240 -14.36 0.90 6.68
CA ARG A 240 -15.83 1.04 6.70
C ARG A 240 -16.29 1.97 7.81
N HIS A 241 -15.83 1.76 9.04
CA HIS A 241 -16.23 2.59 10.19
C HIS A 241 -15.79 4.05 10.07
N ALA A 242 -14.71 4.30 9.34
CA ALA A 242 -14.23 5.65 9.06
C ALA A 242 -14.91 6.32 7.86
N GLY A 243 -15.77 5.61 7.12
CA GLY A 243 -16.35 6.09 5.87
C GLY A 243 -15.33 6.25 4.73
N ILE A 244 -14.15 5.64 4.86
CA ILE A 244 -13.12 5.60 3.79
C ILE A 244 -13.56 4.66 2.68
N SER A 245 -14.23 3.56 3.04
CA SER A 245 -14.82 2.63 2.08
C SER A 245 -16.34 2.69 2.06
N ASP A 246 -16.93 2.23 0.96
CA ASP A 246 -18.35 1.92 0.85
C ASP A 246 -18.70 0.61 1.63
N PRO A 247 -20.00 0.26 1.73
CA PRO A 247 -20.44 -0.99 2.36
C PRO A 247 -19.84 -2.25 1.73
N GLU A 248 -19.53 -2.21 0.44
CA GLU A 248 -18.89 -3.26 -0.34
C GLU A 248 -17.38 -3.37 -0.07
N GLY A 249 -16.82 -2.45 0.72
CA GLY A 249 -15.41 -2.44 1.13
C GLY A 249 -14.46 -1.80 0.11
N LYS A 250 -14.96 -1.14 -0.94
CA LYS A 250 -14.17 -0.38 -1.90
C LYS A 250 -13.94 1.03 -1.39
N VAL A 251 -12.71 1.53 -1.50
CA VAL A 251 -12.39 2.91 -1.12
C VAL A 251 -13.12 3.91 -2.03
N ARG A 252 -13.71 4.94 -1.42
CA ARG A 252 -14.42 6.03 -2.12
C ARG A 252 -13.42 6.98 -2.78
#